data_AF-A0A557NSF7-F1
#
_entry.id   AF-A0A557NSF7-F1
#
_cell.length_a   1.000
_cell.length_b   1.000
_cell.length_c   1.000
_cell.angle_alpha   90.00
_cell.angle_beta   90.00
_cell.angle_gamma   90.00
#
_symmetry.space_group_name_H-M   'P 1'
#
loop_
_entity.id
_entity.type
_entity.pdbx_description
1 polymer ?
#
loop_
_entity_poly.entity_id
_entity_poly.type
_entity_poly.pdbx_seq_one_letter_code
_entity_poly.pdbx_strand_id
1 'polypeptide(L)'
;MYYQLGGKPATNQHVIYLPTAITREQLDNVNEEWLLEHGMAIDAEALLAARDEAVIESDAQTQSSQSDVVKTKTHIVKSNSDTGKRETWPEIAAQYNLSARELLDFNPSYNDDPMRLAVGDSLVVSAPPQMQPQGVNITEPAATPKDYQCAANCSYEYQRPSFATVHDARITGSTLYPLYSKYLVEETLPVARIQTLPQRTFTIGVFFDGTGQNAKNDEYKETHGDKSRTNIARLFDAYPLTPGKTDKIYVSGVGTVDMEQFDPSVIDEGKDESGLAQALGVELTNLLGRQATWLDSNPEIKALLNDDERAKLIKSSALYKWQSLIKQLNDILTSLVQSDNYSDITHIQFDVFGFSRGAALARHFVNAALKGIPDYDKPRNGDDGLGITPNLLGTESSDAFNPNQGYEVDSSKAVSVRFVGLFDTVGSFYLPGNQDNGQFKLALEPDCAQTIVQLTAHHEYRHNFPLTSLAKGNAPLPTNFYQEVFPGAHSDVGGGYPWQAQYNKTDLPPRYGIPTPSTYNLEEVDSKQQNLQALALNAQSGYEASSNVEHKLQQEQQQWSQESLRDYQQYGLVTLEQGTLHYYRKQPISSALCGLAQERMKQQAEIAGVKWEYDLYHLPKDFEE
;
A
#
# COMPACT_ATOMS: atom_id res chain seq x y z
N MET A 1 -33.95 15.31 -5.68
CA MET A 1 -34.01 16.78 -5.68
C MET A 1 -35.41 17.17 -6.13
N TYR A 2 -36.10 18.05 -5.39
CA TYR A 2 -37.40 18.61 -5.80
C TYR A 2 -37.22 20.11 -5.94
N TYR A 3 -37.30 20.62 -7.17
CA TYR A 3 -37.30 22.07 -7.37
C TYR A 3 -38.72 22.61 -7.14
N GLN A 4 -38.83 23.59 -6.26
CA GLN A 4 -40.06 24.36 -6.03
C GLN A 4 -39.86 25.78 -6.56
N LEU A 5 -40.84 26.27 -7.31
CA LEU A 5 -40.87 27.66 -7.76
C LEU A 5 -41.90 28.42 -6.89
N GLY A 6 -41.42 29.37 -6.08
CA GLY A 6 -42.30 30.16 -5.21
C GLY A 6 -43.08 29.36 -4.16
N GLY A 7 -42.51 28.24 -3.68
CA GLY A 7 -43.14 27.37 -2.67
C GLY A 7 -44.20 26.41 -3.20
N LYS A 8 -44.34 26.28 -4.53
CA LYS A 8 -45.17 25.25 -5.18
C LYS A 8 -44.29 24.25 -5.94
N PRO A 9 -44.64 22.95 -5.96
CA PRO A 9 -43.90 21.96 -6.73
C PRO A 9 -43.83 22.36 -8.20
N ALA A 10 -42.63 22.39 -8.79
CA ALA A 10 -42.48 22.62 -10.22
C ALA A 10 -42.91 21.36 -10.97
N THR A 11 -44.02 21.45 -11.70
CA THR A 11 -44.48 20.40 -12.63
C THR A 11 -43.73 20.54 -13.97
N ASN A 12 -43.46 19.43 -14.66
CA ASN A 12 -42.71 19.33 -15.94
C ASN A 12 -41.17 19.40 -15.84
N GLN A 13 -40.59 18.74 -14.85
CA GLN A 13 -39.13 18.58 -14.74
C GLN A 13 -38.64 17.44 -15.66
N HIS A 14 -37.54 17.67 -16.37
CA HIS A 14 -36.91 16.69 -17.25
C HIS A 14 -35.41 16.59 -16.96
N VAL A 15 -34.86 15.38 -16.87
CA VAL A 15 -33.40 15.16 -16.87
C VAL A 15 -32.95 15.02 -18.31
N ILE A 16 -32.06 15.90 -18.75
CA ILE A 16 -31.48 15.84 -20.09
C ILE A 16 -30.08 15.21 -19.96
N TYR A 17 -29.82 14.16 -20.73
CA TYR A 17 -28.49 13.61 -20.89
C TYR A 17 -28.08 13.71 -22.35
N LEU A 18 -27.13 14.58 -22.66
CA LEU A 18 -26.56 14.70 -23.99
C LEU A 18 -25.15 14.10 -24.02
N PRO A 19 -24.79 13.34 -25.07
CA PRO A 19 -23.45 12.79 -25.25
C PRO A 19 -22.39 13.85 -25.55
N THR A 20 -22.79 15.10 -25.80
CA THR A 20 -21.91 16.26 -25.96
C THR A 20 -22.45 17.43 -25.14
N ALA A 21 -21.58 18.36 -24.73
CA ALA A 21 -22.00 19.52 -23.95
C ALA A 21 -23.04 20.35 -24.72
N ILE A 22 -24.15 20.71 -24.05
CA ILE A 22 -25.20 21.53 -24.66
C ILE A 22 -24.61 22.87 -25.09
N THR A 23 -24.83 23.26 -26.35
CA THR A 23 -24.37 24.56 -26.83
C THR A 23 -25.27 25.67 -26.28
N ARG A 24 -24.74 26.90 -26.23
CA ARG A 24 -25.52 28.07 -25.78
C ARG A 24 -26.77 28.27 -26.63
N GLU A 25 -26.65 28.09 -27.94
CA GLU A 25 -27.76 28.20 -28.88
C GLU A 25 -28.84 27.14 -28.66
N GLN A 26 -28.46 25.90 -28.34
CA GLN A 26 -29.43 24.84 -27.98
C GLN A 26 -30.11 25.12 -26.64
N LEU A 27 -29.34 25.59 -25.65
CA LEU A 27 -29.87 25.91 -24.32
C LEU A 27 -30.86 27.10 -24.38
N ASP A 28 -30.57 28.10 -25.20
CA ASP A 28 -31.42 29.29 -25.36
C ASP A 28 -32.71 29.01 -26.16
N ASN A 29 -32.80 27.85 -26.84
CA ASN A 29 -33.95 27.44 -27.67
C ASN A 29 -34.64 26.13 -27.20
N VAL A 30 -34.46 25.74 -25.94
CA VAL A 30 -35.13 24.56 -25.36
C VAL A 30 -36.66 24.74 -25.40
N ASN A 31 -37.35 23.79 -26.02
CA ASN A 31 -38.81 23.72 -26.09
C ASN A 31 -39.32 22.31 -25.74
N GLU A 32 -40.63 22.13 -25.65
CA GLU A 32 -41.25 20.88 -25.18
C GLU A 32 -40.95 19.68 -26.10
N GLU A 33 -40.90 19.89 -27.42
CA GLU A 33 -40.54 18.86 -28.40
C GLU A 33 -39.08 18.42 -28.24
N TRP A 34 -38.18 19.39 -28.05
CA TRP A 34 -36.76 19.13 -27.80
C TRP A 34 -36.53 18.42 -26.46
N LEU A 35 -37.30 18.74 -25.42
CA LEU A 35 -37.24 18.09 -24.11
C LEU A 35 -37.78 16.66 -24.13
N LEU A 36 -38.80 16.36 -24.95
CA LEU A 36 -39.29 15.00 -25.14
C LEU A 36 -38.30 14.14 -25.93
N GLU A 37 -37.54 14.74 -26.85
CA GLU A 37 -36.55 14.05 -27.66
C GLU A 37 -35.23 13.80 -26.89
N HIS A 38 -34.81 14.73 -26.04
CA HIS A 38 -33.48 14.71 -25.38
C HIS A 38 -33.52 14.57 -23.85
N GLY A 39 -34.71 14.63 -23.25
CA GLY A 39 -34.90 14.59 -21.80
C GLY A 39 -35.88 13.50 -21.36
N MET A 40 -35.72 13.07 -20.11
CA MET A 40 -36.63 12.13 -19.45
C MET A 40 -37.45 12.88 -18.41
N ALA A 41 -38.77 12.85 -18.54
CA ALA A 41 -39.68 13.44 -17.57
C ALA A 41 -39.51 12.77 -16.20
N ILE A 42 -39.37 13.58 -15.15
CA ILE A 42 -39.24 13.09 -13.78
C ILE A 42 -40.62 13.04 -13.15
N ASP A 43 -41.14 11.84 -12.92
CA ASP A 43 -42.25 11.64 -11.99
C ASP A 43 -41.71 11.54 -10.57
N ALA A 44 -41.76 12.68 -9.90
CA ALA A 44 -41.15 12.85 -8.61
C ALA A 44 -41.97 12.15 -7.50
N GLU A 45 -43.28 11.90 -7.69
CA GLU A 45 -44.09 11.13 -6.75
C GLU A 45 -43.80 9.63 -6.88
N ALA A 46 -43.68 9.11 -8.09
CA ALA A 46 -43.30 7.71 -8.33
C ALA A 46 -41.91 7.36 -7.76
N LEU A 47 -40.94 8.28 -7.89
CA LEU A 47 -39.59 8.09 -7.35
C LEU A 47 -39.53 8.05 -5.82
N LEU A 48 -40.46 8.70 -5.12
CA LEU A 48 -40.57 8.61 -3.66
C LEU A 48 -41.18 7.30 -3.22
N ALA A 49 -42.25 6.88 -3.91
CA ALA A 49 -42.93 5.62 -3.62
C ALA A 49 -41.99 4.40 -3.79
N ALA A 50 -41.07 4.43 -4.76
CA ALA A 50 -40.11 3.36 -5.01
C ALA A 50 -39.10 3.11 -3.86
N ARG A 51 -38.96 4.03 -2.89
CA ARG A 51 -38.09 3.82 -1.71
C ARG A 51 -38.67 2.83 -0.71
N ASP A 52 -39.98 2.66 -0.71
CA ASP A 52 -40.71 1.77 0.20
C ASP A 52 -41.03 0.41 -0.46
N GLU A 53 -40.61 0.20 -1.71
CA GLU A 53 -40.68 -1.08 -2.40
C GLU A 53 -39.50 -1.97 -2.00
N ALA A 54 -39.77 -3.24 -1.68
CA ALA A 54 -38.72 -4.18 -1.30
C ALA A 54 -37.75 -4.44 -2.48
N VAL A 55 -36.45 -4.43 -2.18
CA VAL A 55 -35.39 -4.71 -3.17
C VAL A 55 -35.63 -6.10 -3.77
N ILE A 56 -35.93 -6.14 -5.06
CA ILE A 56 -36.08 -7.39 -5.80
C ILE A 56 -34.67 -7.95 -6.06
N GLU A 57 -34.40 -9.16 -5.58
CA GLU A 57 -33.21 -9.93 -5.96
C GLU A 57 -33.25 -10.19 -7.48
N SER A 58 -32.17 -9.83 -8.17
CA SER A 58 -32.11 -9.95 -9.63
C SER A 58 -31.85 -11.39 -10.04
N ASP A 59 -32.92 -12.08 -10.43
CA ASP A 59 -32.85 -13.31 -11.23
C ASP A 59 -32.43 -12.99 -12.66
N ALA A 60 -31.56 -13.85 -13.19
CA ALA A 60 -31.04 -13.78 -14.53
C ALA A 60 -32.10 -14.09 -15.60
N GLN A 61 -32.02 -13.34 -16.71
CA GLN A 61 -32.56 -13.60 -18.05
C GLN A 61 -34.10 -13.59 -18.20
N THR A 62 -34.65 -12.75 -19.08
CA THR A 62 -34.93 -13.05 -20.50
C THR A 62 -35.51 -11.81 -21.23
N GLN A 63 -35.21 -11.69 -22.53
CA GLN A 63 -35.93 -10.94 -23.61
C GLN A 63 -35.41 -9.57 -24.09
N SER A 64 -34.35 -9.65 -24.90
CA SER A 64 -34.25 -9.21 -26.31
C SER A 64 -35.08 -8.03 -26.88
N SER A 65 -34.33 -7.01 -27.32
CA SER A 65 -34.26 -6.42 -28.69
C SER A 65 -35.33 -5.38 -29.07
N GLN A 66 -35.04 -4.20 -29.67
CA GLN A 66 -34.08 -3.81 -30.72
C GLN A 66 -33.60 -2.34 -30.58
N SER A 67 -32.58 -2.00 -31.36
CA SER A 67 -31.51 -1.01 -31.16
C SER A 67 -31.42 0.05 -32.29
N ASP A 68 -30.63 1.11 -32.07
CA ASP A 68 -29.75 1.77 -33.07
C ASP A 68 -28.60 2.51 -32.33
N VAL A 69 -27.55 1.85 -31.82
CA VAL A 69 -26.29 1.35 -32.43
C VAL A 69 -25.30 2.44 -32.90
N VAL A 70 -24.32 2.75 -32.03
CA VAL A 70 -22.94 3.06 -32.45
C VAL A 70 -22.21 1.72 -32.58
N LYS A 71 -21.87 1.31 -33.81
CA LYS A 71 -21.36 -0.04 -34.12
C LYS A 71 -19.91 -0.23 -33.63
N THR A 72 -19.73 -0.82 -32.46
CA THR A 72 -18.53 -1.63 -32.18
C THR A 72 -18.50 -2.78 -33.19
N LYS A 73 -17.40 -2.94 -33.92
CA LYS A 73 -17.27 -4.08 -34.84
C LYS A 73 -17.11 -5.34 -34.00
N THR A 74 -18.00 -6.31 -34.23
CA THR A 74 -17.94 -7.63 -33.62
C THR A 74 -17.79 -8.72 -34.68
N HIS A 75 -17.17 -9.83 -34.31
CA HIS A 75 -17.02 -11.04 -35.10
C HIS A 75 -17.73 -12.20 -34.41
N ILE A 76 -18.52 -12.98 -35.16
CA ILE A 76 -19.16 -14.19 -34.64
C ILE A 76 -18.33 -15.40 -35.07
N VAL A 77 -17.86 -16.19 -34.10
CA VAL A 77 -17.04 -17.40 -34.35
C VAL A 77 -17.81 -18.41 -35.19
N LYS A 78 -17.24 -18.84 -36.31
CA LYS A 78 -17.85 -19.82 -37.22
C LYS A 78 -17.18 -21.19 -37.13
N SER A 79 -17.83 -22.19 -37.71
CA SER A 79 -17.24 -23.48 -38.00
C SER A 79 -16.51 -23.43 -39.35
N ASN A 80 -15.26 -23.89 -39.38
CA ASN A 80 -14.48 -24.06 -40.60
C ASN A 80 -15.11 -25.17 -41.46
N SER A 81 -15.45 -24.85 -42.71
CA SER A 81 -16.17 -25.73 -43.64
C SER A 81 -15.41 -26.99 -44.02
N ASP A 82 -14.08 -26.99 -43.91
CA ASP A 82 -13.23 -28.08 -44.37
C ASP A 82 -12.87 -29.06 -43.24
N THR A 83 -12.93 -28.62 -41.98
CA THR A 83 -12.52 -29.44 -40.81
C THR A 83 -13.65 -29.68 -39.81
N GLY A 84 -14.79 -28.99 -39.93
CA GLY A 84 -15.92 -29.07 -39.00
C GLY A 84 -15.62 -28.51 -37.61
N LYS A 85 -14.43 -27.95 -37.38
CA LYS A 85 -14.01 -27.35 -36.10
C LYS A 85 -14.22 -25.84 -36.12
N ARG A 86 -14.38 -25.24 -34.94
CA ARG A 86 -14.51 -23.78 -34.80
C ARG A 86 -13.26 -23.04 -35.27
N GLU A 87 -13.43 -21.79 -35.70
CA GLU A 87 -12.33 -20.85 -35.89
C GLU A 87 -11.54 -20.66 -34.58
N THR A 88 -10.22 -20.52 -34.72
CA THR A 88 -9.28 -20.28 -33.63
C THR A 88 -9.00 -18.79 -33.48
N TRP A 89 -8.54 -18.36 -32.29
CA TRP A 89 -8.18 -16.95 -32.04
C TRP A 89 -7.20 -16.37 -33.08
N PRO A 90 -6.14 -17.07 -33.54
CA PRO A 90 -5.27 -16.56 -34.59
C PRO A 90 -5.95 -16.40 -35.95
N GLU A 91 -6.85 -17.32 -36.33
CA GLU A 91 -7.59 -17.26 -37.59
C GLU A 91 -8.57 -16.08 -37.61
N ILE A 92 -9.21 -15.79 -36.47
CA ILE A 92 -10.11 -14.65 -36.33
C ILE A 92 -9.31 -13.34 -36.30
N ALA A 93 -8.23 -13.28 -35.52
CA ALA A 93 -7.41 -12.07 -35.38
C ALA A 93 -6.79 -11.64 -36.73
N ALA A 94 -6.35 -12.59 -37.54
CA ALA A 94 -5.82 -12.34 -38.88
C ALA A 94 -6.85 -11.66 -39.81
N GLN A 95 -8.15 -11.95 -39.66
CA GLN A 95 -9.21 -11.32 -40.47
C GLN A 95 -9.35 -9.82 -40.20
N TYR A 96 -8.85 -9.33 -39.06
CA TYR A 96 -8.96 -7.93 -38.62
C TYR A 96 -7.60 -7.23 -38.47
N ASN A 97 -6.51 -7.84 -38.97
CA ASN A 97 -5.14 -7.36 -38.78
C ASN A 97 -4.75 -7.17 -37.30
N LEU A 98 -5.23 -8.06 -36.43
CA LEU A 98 -4.87 -8.12 -35.01
C LEU A 98 -3.99 -9.34 -34.76
N SER A 99 -3.18 -9.31 -33.71
CA SER A 99 -2.63 -10.51 -33.10
C SER A 99 -3.68 -11.24 -32.27
N ALA A 100 -3.52 -12.55 -32.09
CA ALA A 100 -4.41 -13.35 -31.23
C ALA A 100 -4.47 -12.80 -29.79
N ARG A 101 -3.37 -12.19 -29.33
CA ARG A 101 -3.28 -11.55 -28.00
C ARG A 101 -4.09 -10.26 -27.94
N GLU A 102 -3.95 -9.37 -28.92
CA GLU A 102 -4.74 -8.13 -28.98
C GLU A 102 -6.25 -8.41 -29.08
N LEU A 103 -6.63 -9.45 -29.83
CA LEU A 103 -8.01 -9.88 -29.90
C LEU A 103 -8.52 -10.43 -28.55
N LEU A 104 -7.67 -11.13 -27.79
CA LEU A 104 -8.00 -11.61 -26.44
C LEU A 104 -8.10 -10.45 -25.44
N ASP A 105 -7.22 -9.45 -25.55
CA ASP A 105 -7.23 -8.25 -24.73
C ASP A 105 -8.53 -7.43 -24.92
N PHE A 106 -9.11 -7.44 -26.13
CA PHE A 106 -10.43 -6.86 -26.40
C PHE A 106 -11.60 -7.68 -25.83
N ASN A 107 -11.37 -8.93 -25.45
CA ASN A 107 -12.38 -9.89 -24.97
C ASN A 107 -11.94 -10.57 -23.65
N PRO A 108 -11.75 -9.79 -22.56
CA PRO A 108 -11.10 -10.25 -21.34
C PRO A 108 -11.84 -11.38 -20.60
N SER A 109 -13.12 -11.62 -20.91
CA SER A 109 -13.90 -12.75 -20.38
C SER A 109 -13.39 -14.12 -20.84
N TYR A 110 -12.42 -14.16 -21.75
CA TYR A 110 -11.72 -15.36 -22.18
C TYR A 110 -10.27 -15.43 -21.68
N ASN A 111 -9.79 -14.48 -20.87
CA ASN A 111 -8.40 -14.47 -20.37
C ASN A 111 -8.12 -15.65 -19.42
N ASP A 112 -9.08 -16.01 -18.58
CA ASP A 112 -8.93 -17.10 -17.61
C ASP A 112 -8.97 -18.48 -18.29
N ASP A 113 -9.72 -18.61 -19.40
CA ASP A 113 -9.76 -19.83 -20.22
C ASP A 113 -10.04 -19.50 -21.70
N PRO A 114 -8.98 -19.31 -22.52
CA PRO A 114 -9.12 -19.03 -23.95
C PRO A 114 -9.67 -20.21 -24.76
N MET A 115 -9.66 -21.42 -24.20
CA MET A 115 -10.17 -22.62 -24.88
C MET A 115 -11.71 -22.69 -24.86
N ARG A 116 -12.35 -21.93 -23.97
CA ARG A 116 -13.81 -21.81 -23.84
C ARG A 116 -14.51 -21.24 -25.07
N LEU A 117 -13.78 -20.57 -25.97
CA LEU A 117 -14.32 -20.02 -27.21
C LEU A 117 -15.12 -21.09 -27.98
N ALA A 118 -16.36 -20.81 -28.36
CA ALA A 118 -17.24 -21.75 -29.06
C ALA A 118 -17.84 -21.12 -30.33
N VAL A 119 -18.36 -21.97 -31.24
CA VAL A 119 -19.08 -21.48 -32.43
C VAL A 119 -20.32 -20.71 -31.98
N GLY A 120 -20.49 -19.49 -32.49
CA GLY A 120 -21.59 -18.59 -32.14
C GLY A 120 -21.21 -17.49 -31.14
N ASP A 121 -20.04 -17.55 -30.52
CA ASP A 121 -19.56 -16.50 -29.61
C ASP A 121 -19.29 -15.19 -30.36
N SER A 122 -19.59 -14.05 -29.74
CA SER A 122 -19.39 -12.71 -30.31
C SER A 122 -18.18 -12.03 -29.70
N LEU A 123 -17.15 -11.79 -30.50
CA LEU A 123 -15.90 -11.14 -30.11
C LEU A 123 -15.86 -9.68 -30.57
N VAL A 124 -15.41 -8.77 -29.70
CA VAL A 124 -15.10 -7.37 -30.05
C VAL A 124 -13.76 -7.34 -30.78
N VAL A 125 -13.73 -6.76 -31.99
CA VAL A 125 -12.57 -6.79 -32.91
C VAL A 125 -12.02 -5.39 -33.24
N SER A 126 -12.31 -4.40 -32.39
CA SER A 126 -11.82 -3.03 -32.55
C SER A 126 -11.55 -2.39 -31.19
N ALA A 127 -10.45 -1.64 -31.07
CA ALA A 127 -10.06 -0.97 -29.83
C ALA A 127 -11.16 -0.01 -29.32
N PRO A 128 -11.39 0.07 -27.99
CA PRO A 128 -12.23 1.11 -27.41
C PRO A 128 -11.59 2.50 -27.64
N PRO A 129 -12.37 3.56 -27.91
CA PRO A 129 -11.83 4.87 -28.23
C PRO A 129 -11.01 5.42 -27.05
N GLN A 130 -9.70 5.59 -27.25
CA GLN A 130 -8.83 6.27 -26.29
C GLN A 130 -9.05 7.78 -26.36
N MET A 131 -9.49 8.40 -25.27
CA MET A 131 -9.44 9.86 -25.12
C MET A 131 -7.99 10.27 -24.84
N GLN A 132 -7.40 11.01 -25.77
CA GLN A 132 -6.12 11.69 -25.53
C GLN A 132 -6.32 12.80 -24.48
N PRO A 133 -5.41 12.96 -23.51
CA PRO A 133 -5.46 14.06 -22.57
C PRO A 133 -5.20 15.37 -23.34
N GLN A 134 -6.25 16.18 -23.52
CA GLN A 134 -6.09 17.55 -23.97
C GLN A 134 -5.55 18.36 -22.79
N GLY A 135 -4.35 18.92 -22.98
CA GLY A 135 -3.70 19.78 -21.99
C GLY A 135 -4.63 20.91 -21.55
N VAL A 136 -4.79 21.06 -20.24
CA VAL A 136 -5.53 22.18 -19.65
C VAL A 136 -4.67 23.43 -19.84
N ASN A 137 -5.02 24.26 -20.83
CA ASN A 137 -4.53 25.63 -20.89
C ASN A 137 -5.21 26.43 -19.77
N ILE A 138 -4.50 26.61 -18.66
CA ILE A 138 -4.92 27.54 -17.61
C ILE A 138 -4.61 28.95 -18.11
N THR A 139 -5.60 29.61 -18.71
CA THR A 139 -5.54 31.07 -18.92
C THR A 139 -6.10 31.76 -17.70
N GLU A 140 -5.32 32.65 -17.09
CA GLU A 140 -5.80 33.56 -16.04
C GLU A 140 -7.03 34.35 -16.53
N PRO A 141 -7.98 34.70 -15.65
CA PRO A 141 -9.13 35.51 -16.02
C PRO A 141 -8.68 36.87 -16.58
N ALA A 142 -9.33 37.34 -17.65
CA ALA A 142 -8.98 38.59 -18.34
C ALA A 142 -9.15 39.87 -17.49
N ALA A 143 -9.60 39.77 -16.24
CA ALA A 143 -9.73 40.89 -15.31
C ALA A 143 -9.33 40.48 -13.89
N THR A 144 -8.57 41.34 -13.22
CA THR A 144 -8.24 41.20 -11.80
C THR A 144 -9.53 41.26 -10.96
N PRO A 145 -9.71 40.38 -9.95
CA PRO A 145 -10.89 40.41 -9.09
C PRO A 145 -11.06 41.79 -8.43
N LYS A 146 -12.29 42.30 -8.40
CA LYS A 146 -12.65 43.51 -7.64
C LYS A 146 -13.48 43.12 -6.43
N ASP A 147 -13.32 43.88 -5.35
CA ASP A 147 -14.12 43.71 -4.13
C ASP A 147 -15.61 43.88 -4.44
N TYR A 148 -16.37 42.80 -4.25
CA TYR A 148 -17.81 42.78 -4.42
C TYR A 148 -18.45 42.44 -3.07
N GLN A 149 -18.95 43.46 -2.36
CA GLN A 149 -19.80 43.25 -1.19
C GLN A 149 -21.26 43.11 -1.63
N CYS A 150 -21.73 41.87 -1.74
CA CYS A 150 -23.16 41.57 -1.76
C CYS A 150 -23.46 40.55 -0.66
N ALA A 151 -23.77 41.04 0.54
CA ALA A 151 -23.99 40.21 1.72
C ALA A 151 -25.30 39.39 1.69
N ALA A 152 -26.16 39.58 0.69
CA ALA A 152 -27.53 39.04 0.72
C ALA A 152 -27.67 37.62 0.14
N ASN A 153 -26.67 37.07 -0.56
CA ASN A 153 -26.81 35.79 -1.28
C ASN A 153 -25.62 34.81 -1.10
N CYS A 154 -24.75 35.03 -0.10
CA CYS A 154 -23.67 34.10 0.19
C CYS A 154 -24.05 33.18 1.34
N SER A 155 -24.77 32.09 1.05
CA SER A 155 -24.81 30.93 1.94
C SER A 155 -23.75 29.93 1.47
N TYR A 156 -22.76 29.62 2.29
CA TYR A 156 -21.93 28.44 2.07
C TYR A 156 -22.71 27.24 2.58
N GLU A 157 -23.09 26.33 1.69
CA GLU A 157 -23.60 25.03 2.09
C GLU A 157 -22.41 24.26 2.68
N TYR A 158 -22.31 24.23 4.01
CA TYR A 158 -21.40 23.36 4.73
C TYR A 158 -21.92 21.93 4.60
N GLN A 159 -21.55 21.26 3.51
CA GLN A 159 -21.63 19.81 3.46
C GLN A 159 -20.55 19.28 4.39
N ARG A 160 -20.94 18.77 5.56
CA ARG A 160 -20.08 17.86 6.33
C ARG A 160 -19.59 16.80 5.35
N PRO A 161 -18.27 16.63 5.13
CA PRO A 161 -17.79 15.40 4.55
C PRO A 161 -18.33 14.28 5.44
N SER A 162 -19.12 13.39 4.86
CA SER A 162 -19.50 12.16 5.55
C SER A 162 -18.18 11.47 5.93
N PHE A 163 -17.95 11.34 7.26
CA PHE A 163 -16.82 10.72 7.95
C PHE A 163 -15.71 11.65 8.49
N ALA A 164 -15.89 12.06 9.76
CA ALA A 164 -14.90 12.08 10.86
C ALA A 164 -13.41 12.40 10.56
N THR A 165 -13.14 13.48 9.84
CA THR A 165 -11.89 14.24 9.93
C THR A 165 -11.99 15.22 11.09
N VAL A 166 -10.98 15.25 11.96
CA VAL A 166 -10.85 16.28 12.99
C VAL A 166 -10.83 17.65 12.29
N HIS A 167 -11.84 18.46 12.63
CA HIS A 167 -12.08 19.87 12.35
C HIS A 167 -11.21 20.56 11.27
N ASP A 168 -11.88 21.03 10.22
CA ASP A 168 -11.36 21.95 9.20
C ASP A 168 -10.65 23.17 9.85
N ALA A 169 -9.32 23.18 9.73
CA ALA A 169 -8.38 24.18 10.27
C ALA A 169 -8.76 25.65 10.02
N ARG A 170 -9.61 25.91 9.01
CA ARG A 170 -9.96 27.28 8.58
C ARG A 170 -10.86 28.02 9.58
N ILE A 171 -11.53 27.29 10.47
CA ILE A 171 -12.48 27.85 11.45
C ILE A 171 -12.22 27.38 12.88
N THR A 172 -11.38 26.35 13.07
CA THR A 172 -10.95 25.87 14.39
C THR A 172 -10.11 26.94 15.10
N GLY A 173 -10.46 27.26 16.36
CA GLY A 173 -9.81 28.34 17.13
C GLY A 173 -10.34 29.75 16.87
N SER A 174 -11.30 29.93 15.96
CA SER A 174 -11.96 31.22 15.76
C SER A 174 -13.05 31.46 16.81
N THR A 175 -12.93 32.53 17.60
CA THR A 175 -14.01 32.97 18.49
C THR A 175 -15.10 33.68 17.68
N LEU A 176 -16.29 33.09 17.63
CA LEU A 176 -17.45 33.70 16.99
C LEU A 176 -18.04 34.79 17.90
N TYR A 177 -17.92 36.04 17.48
CA TYR A 177 -18.54 37.17 18.17
C TYR A 177 -19.78 37.64 17.41
N PRO A 178 -20.98 37.64 18.02
CA PRO A 178 -22.12 38.33 17.45
C PRO A 178 -21.81 39.83 17.37
N LEU A 179 -21.81 40.39 16.15
CA LEU A 179 -21.37 41.76 15.90
C LEU A 179 -22.39 42.84 16.31
N TYR A 180 -23.65 42.50 16.62
CA TYR A 180 -24.66 43.51 16.96
C TYR A 180 -25.62 43.08 18.07
N SER A 181 -26.11 44.10 18.79
CA SER A 181 -26.96 44.04 19.97
C SER A 181 -28.33 43.40 19.69
N LYS A 182 -28.99 43.02 20.78
CA LYS A 182 -30.20 42.18 20.96
C LYS A 182 -31.41 42.30 20.01
N TYR A 183 -31.42 43.08 18.92
CA TYR A 183 -32.65 43.33 18.16
C TYR A 183 -32.54 43.45 16.64
N LEU A 184 -31.49 42.97 15.96
CA LEU A 184 -31.40 43.23 14.51
C LEU A 184 -30.69 42.20 13.63
N VAL A 185 -31.00 40.90 13.77
CA VAL A 185 -31.00 39.91 12.66
C VAL A 185 -31.97 38.78 13.06
N GLU A 186 -32.82 38.29 12.15
CA GLU A 186 -33.62 37.07 12.37
C GLU A 186 -32.68 35.88 12.73
N GLU A 187 -33.17 34.97 13.58
CA GLU A 187 -32.45 33.94 14.36
C GLU A 187 -31.53 32.96 13.58
N THR A 188 -31.28 33.14 12.29
CA THR A 188 -30.72 32.08 11.42
C THR A 188 -29.38 32.41 10.74
N LEU A 189 -28.79 33.60 10.90
CA LEU A 189 -27.55 33.96 10.21
C LEU A 189 -26.41 34.41 11.15
N PRO A 190 -25.52 33.48 11.57
CA PRO A 190 -24.30 33.86 12.27
C PRO A 190 -23.32 34.55 11.31
N VAL A 191 -22.98 35.81 11.59
CA VAL A 191 -21.88 36.52 10.92
C VAL A 191 -20.59 36.25 11.70
N ALA A 192 -19.68 35.47 11.12
CA ALA A 192 -18.37 35.17 11.69
C ALA A 192 -17.32 36.18 11.21
N ARG A 193 -16.48 36.70 12.13
CA ARG A 193 -15.22 37.36 11.75
C ARG A 193 -14.19 36.27 11.47
N ILE A 194 -13.92 36.01 10.20
CA ILE A 194 -12.83 35.11 9.79
C ILE A 194 -11.52 35.89 9.92
N GLN A 195 -10.73 35.58 10.94
CA GLN A 195 -9.34 36.04 11.00
C GLN A 195 -8.47 34.95 10.35
N THR A 196 -7.86 35.25 9.20
CA THR A 196 -6.87 34.35 8.61
C THR A 196 -5.64 34.36 9.51
N LEU A 197 -5.56 33.39 10.43
CA LEU A 197 -4.32 33.13 11.14
C LEU A 197 -3.31 32.58 10.12
N PRO A 198 -2.05 33.06 10.10
CA PRO A 198 -1.04 32.50 9.23
C PRO A 198 -0.87 31.01 9.59
N GLN A 199 -1.19 30.13 8.64
CA GLN A 199 -1.03 28.70 8.83
C GLN A 199 0.46 28.40 9.06
N ARG A 200 0.79 27.92 10.25
CA ARG A 200 2.14 27.46 10.59
C ARG A 200 2.10 25.95 10.64
N THR A 201 2.63 25.36 9.57
CA THR A 201 2.69 23.92 9.38
C THR A 201 4.00 23.36 9.92
N PHE A 202 3.90 22.36 10.79
CA PHE A 202 5.01 21.50 11.17
C PHE A 202 4.83 20.14 10.50
N THR A 203 5.89 19.64 9.83
CA THR A 203 5.79 18.42 9.02
C THR A 203 6.61 17.29 9.62
N ILE A 204 6.01 16.12 9.83
CA ILE A 204 6.68 14.94 10.36
C ILE A 204 6.74 13.86 9.28
N GLY A 205 7.95 13.44 8.92
CA GLY A 205 8.16 12.26 8.08
C GLY A 205 8.04 10.98 8.92
N VAL A 206 7.23 10.01 8.53
CA VAL A 206 7.04 8.76 9.28
C VAL A 206 7.37 7.57 8.38
N PHE A 207 8.37 6.80 8.79
CA PHE A 207 9.01 5.78 7.96
C PHE A 207 8.86 4.39 8.59
N PHE A 208 8.07 3.52 7.97
CA PHE A 208 7.76 2.17 8.46
C PHE A 208 8.52 1.10 7.66
N ASP A 209 9.53 0.49 8.28
CA ASP A 209 10.38 -0.47 7.58
C ASP A 209 9.75 -1.86 7.40
N GLY A 210 10.33 -2.65 6.49
CA GLY A 210 9.87 -3.98 6.12
C GLY A 210 10.14 -5.04 7.19
N THR A 211 9.44 -6.16 7.13
CA THR A 211 9.62 -7.27 8.07
C THR A 211 11.07 -7.76 8.11
N GLY A 212 11.63 -7.89 9.31
CA GLY A 212 13.02 -8.29 9.51
C GLY A 212 14.06 -7.20 9.17
N GLN A 213 13.64 -5.93 9.05
CA GLN A 213 14.50 -4.79 8.72
C GLN A 213 14.55 -3.77 9.88
N ASN A 214 15.74 -3.26 10.16
CA ASN A 214 16.03 -2.23 11.15
C ASN A 214 17.25 -1.41 10.67
N ALA A 215 17.07 -0.10 10.51
CA ALA A 215 18.06 0.78 9.88
C ALA A 215 19.47 0.65 10.47
N LYS A 216 19.61 0.68 11.79
CA LYS A 216 20.92 0.60 12.47
C LYS A 216 21.51 -0.81 12.41
N ASN A 217 20.67 -1.83 12.60
CA ASN A 217 21.14 -3.21 12.55
C ASN A 217 21.60 -3.57 11.13
N ASP A 218 20.87 -3.11 10.13
CA ASP A 218 21.14 -3.43 8.73
C ASP A 218 22.27 -2.59 8.15
N GLU A 219 22.45 -1.35 8.61
CA GLU A 219 23.66 -0.56 8.32
C GLU A 219 24.93 -1.31 8.74
N TYR A 220 24.92 -1.95 9.92
CA TYR A 220 26.03 -2.80 10.35
C TYR A 220 26.18 -4.05 9.46
N LYS A 221 25.07 -4.70 9.09
CA LYS A 221 25.07 -5.91 8.24
C LYS A 221 25.56 -5.66 6.80
N GLU A 222 25.47 -4.44 6.28
CA GLU A 222 26.05 -4.08 4.97
C GLU A 222 27.54 -4.43 4.90
N THR A 223 28.23 -4.32 6.05
CA THR A 223 29.66 -4.60 6.15
C THR A 223 29.98 -5.89 6.91
N HIS A 224 29.14 -6.33 7.86
CA HIS A 224 29.42 -7.44 8.77
C HIS A 224 28.38 -8.58 8.73
N GLY A 225 27.52 -8.61 7.70
CA GLY A 225 26.49 -9.64 7.58
C GLY A 225 26.09 -9.90 6.14
N ASP A 226 24.82 -10.30 5.97
CA ASP A 226 24.21 -10.77 4.72
C ASP A 226 22.94 -9.99 4.34
N LYS A 227 22.81 -8.76 4.87
CA LYS A 227 21.71 -7.84 4.58
C LYS A 227 22.22 -6.43 4.30
N SER A 228 21.33 -5.60 3.79
CA SER A 228 21.53 -4.17 3.60
C SER A 228 20.35 -3.38 4.13
N ARG A 229 20.51 -2.07 4.34
CA ARG A 229 19.38 -1.18 4.60
C ARG A 229 18.32 -1.27 3.50
N THR A 230 17.09 -0.88 3.81
CA THR A 230 15.99 -0.76 2.84
C THR A 230 15.94 0.64 2.22
N ASN A 231 15.06 0.81 1.23
CA ASN A 231 14.73 2.13 0.70
C ASN A 231 14.06 3.02 1.76
N ILE A 232 13.37 2.44 2.74
CA ILE A 232 12.77 3.20 3.85
C ILE A 232 13.84 3.81 4.74
N ALA A 233 14.84 3.02 5.15
CA ALA A 233 15.97 3.51 5.94
C ALA A 233 16.75 4.61 5.20
N ARG A 234 17.04 4.41 3.89
CA ARG A 234 17.76 5.41 3.08
C ARG A 234 16.98 6.72 2.88
N LEU A 235 15.67 6.63 2.63
CA LEU A 235 14.82 7.82 2.55
C LEU A 235 14.70 8.51 3.92
N PHE A 236 14.63 7.74 5.02
CA PHE A 236 14.63 8.31 6.37
C PHE A 236 15.91 9.11 6.62
N ASP A 237 17.09 8.59 6.26
CA ASP A 237 18.37 9.30 6.42
C ASP A 237 18.34 10.64 5.68
N ALA A 238 17.84 10.66 4.45
CA ALA A 238 17.72 11.83 3.60
C ALA A 238 16.60 12.82 3.97
N TYR A 239 15.68 12.46 4.87
CA TYR A 239 14.54 13.32 5.19
C TYR A 239 14.98 14.50 6.10
N PRO A 240 14.52 15.75 5.83
CA PRO A 240 15.03 16.95 6.47
C PRO A 240 14.60 17.07 7.93
N LEU A 241 15.55 17.48 8.77
CA LEU A 241 15.33 17.79 10.17
C LEU A 241 15.65 19.26 10.41
N THR A 242 14.60 20.09 10.46
CA THR A 242 14.71 21.54 10.65
C THR A 242 13.94 21.92 11.92
N PRO A 243 14.62 22.37 12.99
CA PRO A 243 13.96 22.75 14.25
C PRO A 243 12.76 23.68 14.04
N GLY A 244 11.63 23.33 14.64
CA GLY A 244 10.37 24.09 14.56
C GLY A 244 9.66 24.02 13.20
N LYS A 245 10.16 23.25 12.22
CA LYS A 245 9.53 23.12 10.89
C LYS A 245 9.33 21.67 10.46
N THR A 246 10.35 20.83 10.59
CA THR A 246 10.29 19.42 10.18
C THR A 246 10.99 18.51 11.17
N ASP A 247 10.44 17.32 11.34
CA ASP A 247 11.02 16.24 12.13
C ASP A 247 10.70 14.88 11.49
N LYS A 248 11.24 13.79 12.02
CA LYS A 248 11.06 12.45 11.44
C LYS A 248 11.02 11.34 12.49
N ILE A 249 10.22 10.33 12.20
CA ILE A 249 10.01 9.12 13.00
C ILE A 249 10.42 7.92 12.14
N TYR A 250 11.26 7.05 12.70
CA TYR A 250 11.58 5.76 12.09
C TYR A 250 10.99 4.63 12.93
N VAL A 251 10.22 3.78 12.28
CA VAL A 251 9.60 2.59 12.87
C VAL A 251 10.24 1.37 12.24
N SER A 252 11.01 0.63 13.02
CA SER A 252 11.65 -0.59 12.55
C SER A 252 10.62 -1.67 12.19
N GLY A 253 11.06 -2.59 11.35
CA GLY A 253 10.29 -3.70 10.87
C GLY A 253 9.85 -4.67 11.96
N VAL A 254 8.64 -5.19 11.82
CA VAL A 254 8.18 -6.36 12.59
C VAL A 254 9.19 -7.50 12.45
N GLY A 255 9.47 -8.22 13.54
CA GLY A 255 10.46 -9.29 13.54
C GLY A 255 11.89 -8.84 13.87
N THR A 256 12.12 -7.56 14.15
CA THR A 256 13.40 -7.03 14.64
C THR A 256 13.33 -6.55 16.08
N VAL A 257 14.47 -6.50 16.76
CA VAL A 257 14.61 -5.97 18.12
C VAL A 257 15.15 -4.55 18.05
N ASP A 258 14.47 -3.63 18.74
CA ASP A 258 14.97 -2.26 18.94
C ASP A 258 15.88 -2.24 20.17
N MET A 259 17.15 -1.89 19.95
CA MET A 259 18.14 -1.83 21.02
C MET A 259 18.16 -0.43 21.63
N GLU A 260 18.03 -0.34 22.96
CA GLU A 260 18.17 0.94 23.69
C GLU A 260 19.58 1.53 23.48
N GLN A 261 20.59 0.67 23.50
CA GLN A 261 21.97 1.00 23.15
C GLN A 261 22.42 0.06 22.04
N PHE A 262 23.06 0.62 21.01
CA PHE A 262 23.54 -0.17 19.88
C PHE A 262 24.65 -1.13 20.32
N ASP A 263 24.44 -2.43 20.11
CA ASP A 263 25.39 -3.49 20.47
C ASP A 263 25.54 -4.48 19.30
N PRO A 264 26.66 -4.42 18.55
CA PRO A 264 26.94 -5.33 17.45
C PRO A 264 26.92 -6.81 17.83
N SER A 265 27.25 -7.16 19.07
CA SER A 265 27.31 -8.56 19.51
C SER A 265 25.95 -9.24 19.43
N VAL A 266 24.87 -8.50 19.69
CA VAL A 266 23.49 -8.98 19.54
C VAL A 266 23.20 -9.36 18.09
N ILE A 267 23.72 -8.58 17.14
CA ILE A 267 23.60 -8.85 15.71
C ILE A 267 24.45 -10.08 15.35
N ASP A 268 25.73 -10.09 15.72
CA ASP A 268 26.69 -11.18 15.43
C ASP A 268 26.30 -12.53 16.04
N GLU A 269 25.49 -12.54 17.10
CA GLU A 269 24.88 -13.73 17.70
C GLU A 269 23.51 -14.07 17.10
N GLY A 270 22.86 -13.14 16.40
CA GLY A 270 21.65 -13.37 15.60
C GLY A 270 20.40 -13.19 16.44
N LYS A 271 20.56 -12.43 17.51
CA LYS A 271 19.56 -12.16 18.52
C LYS A 271 18.75 -10.92 18.19
N ASP A 272 19.15 -10.14 17.18
CA ASP A 272 18.46 -8.93 16.72
C ASP A 272 17.19 -9.20 15.88
N GLU A 273 16.97 -10.45 15.45
CA GLU A 273 15.84 -10.84 14.61
C GLU A 273 15.12 -12.10 15.11
N SER A 274 13.80 -12.17 14.95
CA SER A 274 13.00 -13.36 15.26
C SER A 274 12.31 -13.90 14.01
N GLY A 275 12.74 -15.07 13.53
CA GLY A 275 12.10 -15.74 12.40
C GLY A 275 10.61 -16.03 12.61
N LEU A 276 10.21 -16.36 13.85
CA LEU A 276 8.82 -16.61 14.19
C LEU A 276 7.97 -15.33 14.12
N ALA A 277 8.50 -14.19 14.59
CA ALA A 277 7.82 -12.90 14.48
C ALA A 277 7.79 -12.37 13.04
N GLN A 278 8.85 -12.63 12.27
CA GLN A 278 8.86 -12.34 10.83
C GLN A 278 7.82 -13.17 10.08
N ALA A 279 7.62 -14.44 10.47
CA ALA A 279 6.54 -15.25 9.92
C ALA A 279 5.19 -14.67 10.37
N LEU A 280 4.88 -14.65 11.66
CA LEU A 280 3.50 -14.54 12.14
C LEU A 280 3.02 -13.12 12.46
N GLY A 281 3.89 -12.10 12.41
CA GLY A 281 3.44 -10.71 12.57
C GLY A 281 3.01 -10.33 14.00
N VAL A 282 1.90 -9.59 14.10
CA VAL A 282 1.58 -8.61 15.15
C VAL A 282 1.19 -9.19 16.51
N GLU A 283 0.64 -10.40 16.55
CA GLU A 283 -0.04 -10.88 17.75
C GLU A 283 0.27 -12.35 18.07
N LEU A 284 1.56 -12.63 18.31
CA LEU A 284 1.98 -13.87 18.95
C LEU A 284 1.59 -13.93 20.44
N THR A 285 1.42 -12.77 21.08
CA THR A 285 1.28 -12.60 22.53
C THR A 285 0.15 -11.61 22.88
N ASN A 286 -0.37 -11.65 24.12
CA ASN A 286 -1.61 -10.97 24.52
C ASN A 286 -1.39 -9.50 24.87
N LEU A 287 -0.94 -8.69 23.91
CA LEU A 287 -0.56 -7.29 24.17
C LEU A 287 -1.75 -6.35 24.33
N LEU A 288 -2.95 -6.74 23.88
CA LEU A 288 -4.18 -5.94 24.02
C LEU A 288 -5.23 -6.53 24.97
N GLY A 289 -4.88 -7.59 25.72
CA GLY A 289 -5.80 -8.23 26.66
C GLY A 289 -7.01 -8.93 25.99
N ARG A 290 -6.91 -9.30 24.71
CA ARG A 290 -7.96 -10.02 23.97
C ARG A 290 -7.90 -11.54 24.22
N GLN A 291 -9.00 -12.23 23.94
CA GLN A 291 -9.21 -13.66 24.21
C GLN A 291 -8.34 -14.52 23.26
N ALA A 292 -7.57 -15.47 23.83
CA ALA A 292 -6.65 -16.45 23.20
C ALA A 292 -5.72 -15.91 22.09
N THR A 293 -4.44 -15.72 22.44
CA THR A 293 -3.39 -15.39 21.45
C THR A 293 -3.09 -16.55 20.51
N TRP A 294 -2.32 -16.30 19.44
CA TRP A 294 -1.79 -17.38 18.62
C TRP A 294 -0.96 -18.36 19.47
N LEU A 295 -0.14 -17.90 20.41
CA LEU A 295 0.59 -18.80 21.33
C LEU A 295 -0.34 -19.55 22.30
N ASP A 296 -1.44 -18.95 22.75
CA ASP A 296 -2.43 -19.66 23.58
C ASP A 296 -3.19 -20.73 22.78
N SER A 297 -3.33 -20.52 21.47
CA SER A 297 -3.93 -21.46 20.53
C SER A 297 -2.96 -22.55 20.06
N ASN A 298 -1.65 -22.39 20.31
CA ASN A 298 -0.58 -23.34 19.95
C ASN A 298 0.28 -23.67 21.20
N PRO A 299 -0.29 -24.33 22.23
CA PRO A 299 0.37 -24.55 23.51
C PRO A 299 1.66 -25.37 23.41
N GLU A 300 1.77 -26.26 22.42
CA GLU A 300 2.99 -27.01 22.11
C GLU A 300 4.14 -26.11 21.66
N ILE A 301 3.88 -25.09 20.86
CA ILE A 301 4.90 -24.10 20.45
C ILE A 301 5.22 -23.18 21.62
N LYS A 302 4.21 -22.74 22.37
CA LYS A 302 4.39 -21.91 23.56
C LYS A 302 5.28 -22.59 24.62
N ALA A 303 5.17 -23.91 24.78
CA ALA A 303 5.98 -24.70 25.71
C ALA A 303 7.45 -24.84 25.29
N LEU A 304 7.75 -24.67 23.98
CA LEU A 304 9.13 -24.73 23.46
C LEU A 304 9.89 -23.41 23.62
N LEU A 305 9.18 -22.30 23.83
CA LEU A 305 9.80 -20.98 23.98
C LEU A 305 10.24 -20.76 25.43
N ASN A 306 11.45 -20.23 25.63
CA ASN A 306 11.90 -19.73 26.92
C ASN A 306 11.41 -18.28 27.18
N ASP A 307 11.68 -17.73 28.37
CA ASP A 307 11.25 -16.38 28.74
C ASP A 307 11.86 -15.29 27.83
N ASP A 308 13.15 -15.42 27.49
CA ASP A 308 13.85 -14.47 26.63
C ASP A 308 13.28 -14.47 25.20
N GLU A 309 12.97 -15.65 24.67
CA GLU A 309 12.32 -15.81 23.37
C GLU A 309 10.92 -15.18 23.37
N ARG A 310 10.12 -15.39 24.43
CA ARG A 310 8.82 -14.72 24.56
C ARG A 310 8.95 -13.20 24.63
N ALA A 311 9.88 -12.68 25.42
CA ALA A 311 10.14 -11.25 25.51
C ALA A 311 10.58 -10.67 24.16
N LYS A 312 11.41 -11.40 23.41
CA LYS A 312 11.82 -11.04 22.04
C LYS A 312 10.63 -11.00 21.07
N LEU A 313 9.69 -11.93 21.17
CA LEU A 313 8.46 -11.90 20.35
C LEU A 313 7.63 -10.65 20.62
N ILE A 314 7.49 -10.24 21.89
CA ILE A 314 6.80 -8.99 22.25
C ILE A 314 7.49 -7.79 21.62
N LYS A 315 8.81 -7.64 21.82
CA LYS A 315 9.62 -6.51 21.32
C LYS A 315 9.73 -6.43 19.79
N SER A 316 9.38 -7.52 19.10
CA SER A 316 9.39 -7.60 17.64
C SER A 316 7.99 -7.53 17.02
N SER A 317 6.93 -7.42 17.82
CA SER A 317 5.54 -7.30 17.35
C SER A 317 5.20 -5.92 16.79
N ALA A 318 4.20 -5.82 15.91
CA ALA A 318 3.82 -4.49 15.39
C ALA A 318 3.18 -3.57 16.43
N LEU A 319 2.56 -4.11 17.49
CA LEU A 319 2.06 -3.27 18.58
C LEU A 319 3.20 -2.62 19.37
N TYR A 320 4.31 -3.34 19.54
CA TYR A 320 5.54 -2.75 20.08
C TYR A 320 6.13 -1.70 19.13
N LYS A 321 6.15 -1.98 17.81
CA LYS A 321 6.60 -1.00 16.81
C LYS A 321 5.73 0.25 16.79
N TRP A 322 4.41 0.09 16.96
CA TRP A 322 3.50 1.22 17.12
C TRP A 322 3.74 2.01 18.41
N GLN A 323 4.05 1.33 19.51
CA GLN A 323 4.43 1.98 20.76
C GLN A 323 5.72 2.81 20.61
N SER A 324 6.70 2.32 19.85
CA SER A 324 7.91 3.08 19.51
C SER A 324 7.57 4.37 18.74
N LEU A 325 6.60 4.32 17.82
CA LEU A 325 6.10 5.52 17.14
C LEU A 325 5.47 6.53 18.12
N ILE A 326 4.66 6.06 19.08
CA ILE A 326 4.02 6.94 20.07
C ILE A 326 5.07 7.63 20.95
N LYS A 327 6.11 6.89 21.37
CA LYS A 327 7.23 7.45 22.14
C LYS A 327 7.97 8.54 21.35
N GLN A 328 8.33 8.26 20.10
CA GLN A 328 8.99 9.25 19.24
C GLN A 328 8.11 10.48 18.97
N LEU A 329 6.80 10.30 18.76
CA LEU A 329 5.87 11.42 18.60
C LEU A 329 5.80 12.28 19.87
N ASN A 330 5.78 11.65 21.06
CA ASN A 330 5.82 12.35 22.33
C ASN A 330 7.09 13.19 22.48
N ASP A 331 8.25 12.62 22.16
CA ASP A 331 9.54 13.33 22.23
C ASP A 331 9.53 14.58 21.33
N ILE A 332 9.03 14.45 20.09
CA ILE A 332 8.94 15.55 19.12
C ILE A 332 8.01 16.65 19.64
N LEU A 333 6.77 16.31 20.02
CA LEU A 333 5.79 17.32 20.43
C LEU A 333 6.18 17.97 21.76
N THR A 334 6.76 17.21 22.71
CA THR A 334 7.27 17.76 23.97
C THR A 334 8.45 18.70 23.74
N SER A 335 9.36 18.37 22.82
CA SER A 335 10.46 19.26 22.41
C SER A 335 9.95 20.58 21.80
N LEU A 336 8.87 20.53 21.01
CA LEU A 336 8.22 21.73 20.48
C LEU A 336 7.59 22.59 21.59
N VAL A 337 6.99 21.97 22.61
CA VAL A 337 6.45 22.70 23.78
C VAL A 337 7.58 23.36 24.57
N GLN A 338 8.67 22.63 24.83
CA GLN A 338 9.83 23.14 25.57
C GLN A 338 10.55 24.29 24.86
N SER A 339 10.51 24.32 23.53
CA SER A 339 11.08 25.39 22.71
C SER A 339 10.11 26.54 22.41
N ASP A 340 8.93 26.55 23.03
CA ASP A 340 7.84 27.53 22.82
C ASP A 340 7.40 27.66 21.34
N ASN A 341 7.59 26.59 20.56
CA ASN A 341 7.19 26.54 19.15
C ASN A 341 5.80 25.91 18.96
N TYR A 342 5.34 25.06 19.89
CA TYR A 342 4.09 24.31 19.76
C TYR A 342 2.84 25.20 19.75
N SER A 343 2.85 26.28 20.54
CA SER A 343 1.75 27.25 20.64
C SER A 343 1.51 27.99 19.31
N ASP A 344 2.58 28.21 18.55
CA ASP A 344 2.59 28.88 17.26
C ASP A 344 2.17 27.98 16.10
N ILE A 345 2.25 26.66 16.25
CA ILE A 345 1.87 25.69 15.22
C ILE A 345 0.35 25.55 15.18
N THR A 346 -0.23 25.66 13.98
CA THR A 346 -1.68 25.49 13.76
C THR A 346 -2.01 24.19 13.04
N HIS A 347 -1.02 23.58 12.38
CA HIS A 347 -1.22 22.43 11.50
C HIS A 347 -0.04 21.43 11.59
N ILE A 348 -0.35 20.16 11.82
CA ILE A 348 0.59 19.05 11.75
C ILE A 348 0.35 18.30 10.44
N GLN A 349 1.38 18.25 9.60
CA GLN A 349 1.36 17.53 8.33
C GLN A 349 2.24 16.29 8.42
N PHE A 350 1.82 15.19 7.80
CA PHE A 350 2.61 13.98 7.72
C PHE A 350 3.01 13.66 6.28
N ASP A 351 4.25 13.18 6.11
CA ASP A 351 4.67 12.41 4.93
C ASP A 351 4.98 10.99 5.39
N VAL A 352 4.32 10.01 4.80
CA VAL A 352 4.31 8.64 5.32
C VAL A 352 4.93 7.72 4.29
N PHE A 353 5.92 6.93 4.70
CA PHE A 353 6.58 5.96 3.86
C PHE A 353 6.51 4.58 4.50
N GLY A 354 6.37 3.53 3.70
CA GLY A 354 6.52 2.18 4.25
C GLY A 354 6.80 1.10 3.22
N PHE A 355 7.45 0.01 3.66
CA PHE A 355 7.77 -1.16 2.85
C PHE A 355 7.12 -2.43 3.43
N SER A 356 6.55 -3.30 2.59
CA SER A 356 6.03 -4.61 3.02
C SER A 356 4.93 -4.50 4.07
N ARG A 357 5.07 -5.16 5.22
CA ARG A 357 4.20 -4.98 6.40
C ARG A 357 4.36 -3.60 7.04
N GLY A 358 5.51 -2.95 6.87
CA GLY A 358 5.68 -1.54 7.18
C GLY A 358 4.79 -0.65 6.31
N ALA A 359 4.61 -0.97 5.02
CA ALA A 359 3.65 -0.28 4.16
C ALA A 359 2.19 -0.50 4.63
N ALA A 360 1.89 -1.69 5.15
CA ALA A 360 0.61 -1.96 5.78
C ALA A 360 0.42 -1.12 7.06
N LEU A 361 1.46 -0.95 7.88
CA LEU A 361 1.43 -0.06 9.04
C LEU A 361 1.32 1.42 8.64
N ALA A 362 1.98 1.83 7.56
CA ALA A 362 1.86 3.17 6.99
C ALA A 362 0.41 3.47 6.58
N ARG A 363 -0.27 2.54 5.91
CA ARG A 363 -1.69 2.67 5.57
C ARG A 363 -2.58 2.79 6.81
N HIS A 364 -2.29 2.01 7.85
CA HIS A 364 -2.99 2.12 9.12
C HIS A 364 -2.72 3.46 9.82
N PHE A 365 -1.48 3.91 9.81
CA PHE A 365 -1.05 5.20 10.34
C PHE A 365 -1.78 6.36 9.69
N VAL A 366 -1.94 6.37 8.36
CA VAL A 366 -2.73 7.41 7.68
C VAL A 366 -4.15 7.49 8.25
N ASN A 367 -4.82 6.33 8.39
CA ASN A 367 -6.16 6.28 8.97
C ASN A 367 -6.21 6.73 10.44
N ALA A 368 -5.18 6.40 11.23
CA ALA A 368 -5.09 6.74 12.64
C ALA A 368 -4.73 8.21 12.87
N ALA A 369 -3.79 8.76 12.12
CA ALA A 369 -3.34 10.14 12.23
C ALA A 369 -4.47 11.13 11.92
N LEU A 370 -5.34 10.82 10.97
CA LEU A 370 -6.52 11.64 10.65
C LEU A 370 -7.57 11.67 11.76
N LYS A 371 -7.44 10.82 12.79
CA LYS A 371 -8.24 10.92 14.03
C LYS A 371 -7.69 11.91 15.05
N GLY A 372 -6.51 12.47 14.79
CA GLY A 372 -5.89 13.51 15.61
C GLY A 372 -4.59 13.07 16.28
N ILE A 373 -3.97 14.03 16.94
CA ILE A 373 -2.75 13.86 17.74
C ILE A 373 -3.08 14.04 19.23
N PRO A 374 -2.27 13.51 20.16
CA PRO A 374 -2.52 13.61 21.59
C PRO A 374 -2.34 15.03 22.12
N ASP A 375 -3.24 15.43 23.02
CA ASP A 375 -3.05 16.55 23.94
C ASP A 375 -2.40 16.03 25.24
N TYR A 376 -1.09 16.19 25.38
CA TYR A 376 -0.34 15.65 26.51
C TYR A 376 -0.70 16.29 27.86
N ASP A 377 -1.41 17.43 27.87
CA ASP A 377 -1.93 18.06 29.09
C ASP A 377 -3.29 17.47 29.52
N LYS A 378 -3.92 16.65 28.67
CA LYS A 378 -5.23 16.01 28.92
C LYS A 378 -5.13 14.49 28.92
N PRO A 379 -4.60 13.88 30.01
CA PRO A 379 -4.57 12.44 30.13
C PRO A 379 -5.99 11.87 30.21
N ARG A 380 -6.16 10.69 29.61
CA ARG A 380 -7.41 9.97 29.47
C ARG A 380 -7.29 8.58 30.06
N ASN A 381 -8.29 8.22 30.88
CA ASN A 381 -8.50 6.86 31.38
C ASN A 381 -9.83 6.34 30.85
N GLY A 382 -9.84 5.21 30.14
CA GLY A 382 -11.03 4.64 29.51
C GLY A 382 -10.84 4.42 28.01
N ASP A 383 -11.92 4.30 27.25
CA ASP A 383 -11.90 4.19 25.79
C ASP A 383 -11.65 5.57 25.12
N ASP A 384 -11.06 5.60 23.93
CA ASP A 384 -10.87 6.84 23.16
C ASP A 384 -12.07 7.15 22.25
N GLY A 385 -12.92 6.15 21.98
CA GLY A 385 -14.11 6.29 21.15
C GLY A 385 -13.82 6.56 19.67
N LEU A 386 -12.57 6.46 19.20
CA LEU A 386 -12.19 6.75 17.81
C LEU A 386 -12.53 5.61 16.84
N GLY A 387 -12.80 4.41 17.36
CA GLY A 387 -13.11 3.23 16.55
C GLY A 387 -11.96 2.77 15.65
N ILE A 388 -10.73 3.12 16.00
CA ILE A 388 -9.49 2.64 15.35
C ILE A 388 -8.43 2.34 16.41
N THR A 389 -7.81 1.18 16.26
CA THR A 389 -6.81 0.67 17.21
C THR A 389 -5.75 -0.13 16.45
N PRO A 390 -4.45 0.07 16.74
CA PRO A 390 -3.91 1.14 17.58
C PRO A 390 -4.08 2.55 16.97
N ASN A 391 -3.88 3.61 17.76
CA ASN A 391 -3.95 5.00 17.30
C ASN A 391 -2.87 5.88 17.97
N LEU A 392 -2.85 7.19 17.71
CA LEU A 392 -1.79 8.09 18.21
C LEU A 392 -2.03 8.58 19.64
N LEU A 393 -3.19 8.30 20.23
CA LEU A 393 -3.58 8.81 21.54
C LEU A 393 -3.15 7.92 22.70
N GLY A 394 -2.36 6.86 22.45
CA GLY A 394 -1.87 5.98 23.50
C GLY A 394 -0.85 6.67 24.41
N THR A 395 -0.63 6.11 25.59
CA THR A 395 0.45 6.57 26.48
C THR A 395 1.83 6.14 25.99
N GLU A 396 2.82 6.99 26.19
CA GLU A 396 4.25 6.76 25.98
C GLU A 396 4.90 5.84 27.01
N SER A 397 4.26 5.65 28.18
CA SER A 397 4.84 4.95 29.34
C SER A 397 4.79 3.42 29.30
N SER A 398 4.07 2.84 28.33
CA SER A 398 3.87 1.40 28.20
C SER A 398 4.90 0.74 27.25
N ASP A 399 5.09 -0.57 27.39
CA ASP A 399 5.86 -1.39 26.45
C ASP A 399 5.08 -1.74 25.18
N ALA A 400 3.75 -1.71 25.23
CA ALA A 400 2.87 -1.90 24.09
C ALA A 400 1.64 -0.99 24.16
N PHE A 401 1.01 -0.75 23.01
CA PHE A 401 -0.16 0.10 22.90
C PHE A 401 -1.28 -0.37 23.86
N ASN A 402 -1.81 0.57 24.66
CA ASN A 402 -2.93 0.31 25.56
C ASN A 402 -4.15 1.12 25.09
N PRO A 403 -5.27 0.49 24.68
CA PRO A 403 -6.46 1.22 24.26
C PRO A 403 -7.15 1.97 25.42
N ASN A 404 -6.95 1.52 26.65
CA ASN A 404 -7.66 2.02 27.83
C ASN A 404 -6.98 3.21 28.54
N GLN A 405 -5.80 3.62 28.09
CA GLN A 405 -5.02 4.69 28.71
C GLN A 405 -4.28 5.49 27.65
N GLY A 406 -4.26 6.81 27.83
CA GLY A 406 -3.61 7.69 26.86
C GLY A 406 -4.00 9.14 27.07
N TYR A 407 -4.30 9.83 25.98
CA TYR A 407 -4.61 11.26 25.96
C TYR A 407 -5.90 11.55 25.18
N GLU A 408 -6.45 12.74 25.40
CA GLU A 408 -7.50 13.29 24.54
C GLU A 408 -6.91 13.84 23.22
N VAL A 409 -7.75 14.08 22.22
CA VAL A 409 -7.32 14.70 20.96
C VAL A 409 -6.99 16.18 21.18
N ASP A 410 -5.83 16.63 20.69
CA ASP A 410 -5.53 18.06 20.60
C ASP A 410 -6.32 18.72 19.46
N SER A 411 -7.50 19.23 19.80
CA SER A 411 -8.37 19.97 18.88
C SER A 411 -7.83 21.35 18.44
N SER A 412 -6.71 21.83 19.01
CA SER A 412 -6.08 23.10 18.61
C SER A 412 -5.24 22.98 17.34
N LYS A 413 -4.93 21.75 16.92
CA LYS A 413 -4.10 21.46 15.75
C LYS A 413 -4.92 20.75 14.68
N ALA A 414 -4.83 21.23 13.45
CA ALA A 414 -5.30 20.46 12.30
C ALA A 414 -4.27 19.40 11.90
N VAL A 415 -4.75 18.28 11.33
CA VAL A 415 -3.90 17.17 10.90
C VAL A 415 -4.18 16.83 9.43
N SER A 416 -3.13 16.61 8.64
CA SER A 416 -3.25 16.15 7.25
C SER A 416 -2.11 15.24 6.84
N VAL A 417 -2.31 14.43 5.81
CA VAL A 417 -1.23 13.70 5.14
C VAL A 417 -0.97 14.31 3.76
N ARG A 418 0.27 14.67 3.47
CA ARG A 418 0.69 15.19 2.17
C ARG A 418 1.04 14.06 1.22
N PHE A 419 2.04 13.26 1.56
CA PHE A 419 2.50 12.16 0.72
C PHE A 419 2.40 10.81 1.42
N VAL A 420 2.02 9.77 0.68
CA VAL A 420 2.07 8.37 1.13
C VAL A 420 2.86 7.56 0.10
N GLY A 421 4.08 7.17 0.44
CA GLY A 421 4.99 6.37 -0.41
C GLY A 421 5.10 4.93 0.05
N LEU A 422 4.53 3.99 -0.71
CA LEU A 422 4.47 2.58 -0.35
C LEU A 422 5.37 1.74 -1.28
N PHE A 423 6.15 0.85 -0.71
CA PHE A 423 6.86 -0.21 -1.43
C PHE A 423 6.17 -1.54 -1.12
N ASP A 424 5.63 -2.14 -2.17
CA ASP A 424 5.11 -3.51 -2.25
C ASP A 424 4.34 -3.95 -0.99
N THR A 425 3.15 -3.37 -0.78
CA THR A 425 2.40 -3.59 0.45
C THR A 425 1.98 -5.05 0.59
N VAL A 426 2.34 -5.67 1.71
CA VAL A 426 1.88 -7.01 2.09
C VAL A 426 1.00 -6.90 3.33
N GLY A 427 -0.31 -7.05 3.14
CA GLY A 427 -1.28 -7.32 4.20
C GLY A 427 -1.16 -8.77 4.67
N SER A 428 -1.80 -9.14 5.78
CA SER A 428 -1.61 -10.39 6.57
C SER A 428 -0.86 -10.15 7.89
N PHE A 429 -1.43 -9.36 8.80
CA PHE A 429 -0.79 -9.05 10.09
C PHE A 429 -0.78 -10.21 11.10
N TYR A 430 -1.52 -11.30 10.84
CA TYR A 430 -1.70 -12.43 11.76
C TYR A 430 -1.15 -13.76 11.24
N LEU A 431 -1.40 -14.11 9.98
CA LEU A 431 -0.87 -15.30 9.33
C LEU A 431 -0.51 -14.95 7.89
N PRO A 432 0.76 -15.08 7.45
CA PRO A 432 1.13 -14.80 6.06
C PRO A 432 0.23 -15.51 5.06
N GLY A 433 -0.26 -14.78 4.08
CA GLY A 433 -1.07 -15.34 3.00
C GLY A 433 -2.58 -15.38 3.27
N ASN A 434 -3.08 -14.82 4.37
CA ASN A 434 -4.53 -14.66 4.59
C ASN A 434 -4.98 -13.20 4.38
N GLN A 435 -6.27 -12.97 4.10
CA GLN A 435 -6.81 -11.60 3.94
C GLN A 435 -7.14 -10.93 5.29
N ASP A 436 -6.68 -11.51 6.41
CA ASP A 436 -6.99 -11.03 7.75
C ASP A 436 -5.94 -10.02 8.25
N ASN A 437 -6.38 -8.78 8.40
CA ASN A 437 -5.57 -7.68 8.93
C ASN A 437 -5.93 -7.37 10.39
N GLY A 438 -6.82 -8.15 11.00
CA GLY A 438 -7.42 -7.96 12.31
C GLY A 438 -7.83 -6.52 12.56
N GLN A 439 -7.18 -5.86 13.51
CA GLN A 439 -7.52 -4.48 13.90
C GLN A 439 -6.93 -3.39 12.99
N PHE A 440 -5.98 -3.74 12.12
CA PHE A 440 -5.32 -2.76 11.25
C PHE A 440 -6.17 -2.46 10.02
N LYS A 441 -6.51 -1.18 9.86
CA LYS A 441 -7.24 -0.65 8.70
C LYS A 441 -6.30 -0.30 7.56
N LEU A 442 -6.33 -1.08 6.49
CA LEU A 442 -5.47 -0.91 5.29
C LEU A 442 -6.13 -0.17 4.13
N ALA A 443 -7.45 0.00 4.16
CA ALA A 443 -8.15 0.77 3.15
C ALA A 443 -7.76 2.25 3.27
N LEU A 444 -7.39 2.86 2.16
CA LEU A 444 -7.11 4.28 2.06
C LEU A 444 -8.29 4.93 1.32
N GLU A 445 -8.91 5.92 1.95
CA GLU A 445 -9.98 6.69 1.34
C GLU A 445 -9.41 7.78 0.42
N PRO A 446 -10.11 8.17 -0.67
CA PRO A 446 -9.57 9.13 -1.64
C PRO A 446 -9.11 10.47 -1.07
N ASP A 447 -9.68 10.92 0.05
CA ASP A 447 -9.36 12.19 0.71
C ASP A 447 -8.35 12.07 1.85
N CYS A 448 -7.79 10.87 2.09
CA CYS A 448 -6.91 10.64 3.24
C CYS A 448 -5.50 11.25 3.08
N ALA A 449 -5.06 11.56 1.85
CA ALA A 449 -3.77 12.18 1.57
C ALA A 449 -3.79 12.96 0.25
N GLN A 450 -2.89 13.93 0.08
CA GLN A 450 -2.79 14.69 -1.18
C GLN A 450 -2.26 13.84 -2.33
N THR A 451 -1.34 12.92 -2.07
CA THR A 451 -0.78 12.00 -3.09
C THR A 451 -0.40 10.67 -2.44
N ILE A 452 -0.79 9.57 -3.09
CA ILE A 452 -0.50 8.21 -2.66
C ILE A 452 0.16 7.47 -3.83
N VAL A 453 1.36 6.94 -3.59
CA VAL A 453 2.12 6.19 -4.58
C VAL A 453 2.48 4.83 -4.01
N GLN A 454 2.26 3.77 -4.78
CA GLN A 454 2.72 2.44 -4.46
C GLN A 454 3.54 1.84 -5.60
N LEU A 455 4.78 1.46 -5.32
CA LEU A 455 5.61 0.68 -6.23
C LEU A 455 5.44 -0.80 -5.89
N THR A 456 5.11 -1.66 -6.85
CA THR A 456 4.80 -3.09 -6.62
C THR A 456 5.78 -4.00 -7.36
N ALA A 457 6.12 -5.15 -6.78
CA ALA A 457 7.04 -6.11 -7.38
C ALA A 457 6.34 -6.98 -8.44
N HIS A 458 6.86 -6.97 -9.68
CA HIS A 458 6.33 -7.79 -10.77
C HIS A 458 6.63 -9.28 -10.61
N HIS A 459 7.79 -9.63 -10.04
CA HIS A 459 8.27 -11.01 -9.92
C HIS A 459 8.13 -11.54 -8.49
N GLU A 460 7.26 -10.96 -7.66
CA GLU A 460 6.92 -11.52 -6.37
C GLU A 460 5.74 -12.49 -6.52
N TYR A 461 6.03 -13.79 -6.42
CA TYR A 461 5.06 -14.87 -6.60
C TYR A 461 4.93 -15.77 -5.36
N ARG A 462 5.59 -15.44 -4.24
CA ARG A 462 5.49 -16.25 -3.03
C ARG A 462 4.11 -16.10 -2.42
N HIS A 463 3.49 -17.24 -2.12
CA HIS A 463 2.18 -17.33 -1.48
C HIS A 463 2.04 -16.47 -0.20
N ASN A 464 3.13 -16.36 0.56
CA ASN A 464 3.15 -15.65 1.85
C ASN A 464 3.37 -14.12 1.71
N PHE A 465 3.50 -13.61 0.49
CA PHE A 465 3.71 -12.19 0.19
C PHE A 465 2.61 -11.68 -0.76
N PRO A 466 1.30 -11.83 -0.43
CA PRO A 466 0.24 -11.35 -1.29
C PRO A 466 0.23 -9.82 -1.33
N LEU A 467 0.25 -9.27 -2.54
CA LEU A 467 0.14 -7.83 -2.77
C LEU A 467 -1.22 -7.30 -2.26
N THR A 468 -1.18 -6.31 -1.39
CA THR A 468 -2.34 -5.46 -1.08
C THR A 468 -2.35 -4.28 -2.05
N SER A 469 -3.11 -4.43 -3.14
CA SER A 469 -3.25 -3.40 -4.18
C SER A 469 -3.92 -2.12 -3.64
N LEU A 470 -3.64 -0.98 -4.26
CA LEU A 470 -4.45 0.24 -4.13
C LEU A 470 -5.76 0.11 -4.92
N ALA A 471 -5.77 -0.71 -5.99
CA ALA A 471 -6.96 -0.93 -6.79
C ALA A 471 -7.94 -1.88 -6.09
N LYS A 472 -9.22 -1.52 -6.05
CA LYS A 472 -10.32 -2.37 -5.58
C LYS A 472 -10.98 -3.04 -6.78
N GLY A 473 -10.45 -4.20 -7.18
CA GLY A 473 -10.90 -4.91 -8.39
C GLY A 473 -10.60 -4.10 -9.65
N ASN A 474 -11.60 -3.97 -10.54
CA ASN A 474 -11.47 -3.22 -11.80
C ASN A 474 -11.83 -1.73 -11.68
N ALA A 475 -12.05 -1.23 -10.46
CA ALA A 475 -12.35 0.18 -10.25
C ALA A 475 -11.12 1.05 -10.62
N PRO A 476 -11.31 2.17 -11.33
CA PRO A 476 -10.23 3.11 -11.57
C PRO A 476 -9.72 3.66 -10.23
N LEU A 477 -8.40 3.89 -10.16
CA LEU A 477 -7.81 4.54 -9.01
C LEU A 477 -8.30 6.00 -8.90
N PRO A 478 -8.47 6.53 -7.68
CA PRO A 478 -8.63 7.97 -7.47
C PRO A 478 -7.51 8.77 -8.13
N THR A 479 -7.78 10.03 -8.50
CA THR A 479 -6.82 10.87 -9.25
C THR A 479 -5.51 11.17 -8.52
N ASN A 480 -5.50 11.01 -7.19
CA ASN A 480 -4.34 11.18 -6.33
C ASN A 480 -3.65 9.85 -5.97
N PHE A 481 -4.09 8.72 -6.52
CA PHE A 481 -3.55 7.39 -6.27
C PHE A 481 -2.79 6.90 -7.50
N TYR A 482 -1.56 6.44 -7.29
CA TYR A 482 -0.69 5.91 -8.33
C TYR A 482 -0.15 4.56 -7.89
N GLN A 483 -0.29 3.55 -8.74
CA GLN A 483 0.31 2.23 -8.53
C GLN A 483 1.17 1.88 -9.74
N GLU A 484 2.45 1.65 -9.50
CA GLU A 484 3.44 1.40 -10.56
C GLU A 484 4.10 0.04 -10.34
N VAL A 485 4.21 -0.73 -11.42
CA VAL A 485 4.83 -2.05 -11.39
C VAL A 485 6.31 -1.94 -11.70
N PHE A 486 7.14 -2.48 -10.83
CA PHE A 486 8.60 -2.49 -10.93
C PHE A 486 9.13 -3.91 -11.16
N PRO A 487 10.20 -4.08 -11.97
CA PRO A 487 10.83 -5.37 -12.14
C PRO A 487 11.52 -5.82 -10.85
N GLY A 488 11.45 -7.11 -10.58
CA GLY A 488 12.13 -7.76 -9.46
C GLY A 488 11.14 -8.35 -8.44
N ALA A 489 11.69 -9.00 -7.43
CA ALA A 489 10.97 -9.55 -6.29
C ALA A 489 10.73 -8.46 -5.22
N HIS A 490 10.11 -8.84 -4.11
CA HIS A 490 9.72 -7.94 -3.03
C HIS A 490 10.84 -6.97 -2.56
N SER A 491 12.03 -7.50 -2.29
CA SER A 491 13.19 -6.71 -1.82
C SER A 491 13.98 -6.05 -2.95
N ASP A 492 13.73 -6.41 -4.22
CA ASP A 492 14.22 -5.61 -5.36
C ASP A 492 13.46 -4.29 -5.49
N VAL A 493 12.25 -4.19 -4.92
CA VAL A 493 11.47 -2.93 -4.87
C VAL A 493 11.68 -2.20 -3.56
N GLY A 494 11.61 -2.90 -2.43
CA GLY A 494 11.74 -2.26 -1.10
C GLY A 494 13.15 -2.11 -0.57
N GLY A 495 14.12 -2.82 -1.14
CA GLY A 495 15.47 -2.96 -0.60
C GLY A 495 15.60 -4.06 0.45
N GLY A 496 16.80 -4.19 1.03
CA GLY A 496 17.13 -5.20 2.03
C GLY A 496 18.07 -6.31 1.55
N TYR A 497 18.23 -6.48 0.23
CA TYR A 497 19.19 -7.43 -0.33
C TYR A 497 20.63 -6.96 -0.08
N PRO A 498 21.55 -7.86 0.30
CA PRO A 498 22.96 -7.55 0.43
C PRO A 498 23.57 -7.14 -0.92
N TRP A 499 24.70 -6.43 -0.85
CA TRP A 499 25.47 -6.03 -2.01
C TRP A 499 26.12 -7.24 -2.67
N GLN A 500 26.37 -7.15 -3.98
CA GLN A 500 27.01 -8.22 -4.73
C GLN A 500 28.38 -8.60 -4.14
N ALA A 501 29.11 -7.61 -3.62
CA ALA A 501 30.41 -7.80 -2.96
C ALA A 501 30.35 -8.69 -1.70
N GLN A 502 29.20 -8.83 -1.05
CA GLN A 502 29.03 -9.69 0.14
C GLN A 502 29.04 -11.19 -0.21
N TYR A 503 28.78 -11.56 -1.48
CA TYR A 503 28.69 -12.96 -1.92
C TYR A 503 29.94 -13.80 -1.60
N ASN A 504 31.12 -13.20 -1.77
CA ASN A 504 32.42 -13.86 -1.58
C ASN A 504 33.10 -13.54 -0.24
N LYS A 505 32.38 -12.96 0.73
CA LYS A 505 33.00 -12.64 2.03
C LYS A 505 33.38 -13.89 2.79
N THR A 506 34.59 -13.88 3.35
CA THR A 506 35.16 -15.00 4.13
C THR A 506 35.54 -14.60 5.55
N ASP A 507 35.39 -13.32 5.90
CA ASP A 507 35.73 -12.71 7.18
C ASP A 507 34.51 -12.59 8.12
N LEU A 508 33.35 -13.12 7.72
CA LEU A 508 32.13 -13.12 8.52
C LEU A 508 32.11 -14.25 9.57
N PRO A 509 31.32 -14.12 10.65
CA PRO A 509 31.10 -15.19 11.62
C PRO A 509 30.69 -16.53 10.95
N PRO A 510 31.14 -17.70 11.46
CA PRO A 510 30.94 -19.00 10.81
C PRO A 510 29.50 -19.36 10.45
N ARG A 511 28.51 -18.82 11.18
CA ARG A 511 27.08 -19.05 10.94
C ARG A 511 26.60 -18.57 9.56
N TYR A 512 27.27 -17.58 8.97
CA TYR A 512 26.93 -17.10 7.63
C TYR A 512 27.42 -18.10 6.57
N GLY A 513 28.52 -18.80 6.80
CA GLY A 513 29.02 -19.75 5.81
C GLY A 513 29.47 -19.07 4.51
N ILE A 514 29.82 -19.90 3.52
CA ILE A 514 30.45 -19.47 2.26
C ILE A 514 29.82 -20.28 1.10
N PRO A 515 29.27 -19.62 0.07
CA PRO A 515 29.00 -18.18 -0.01
C PRO A 515 28.00 -17.77 1.06
N THR A 516 28.08 -16.49 1.45
CA THR A 516 27.19 -15.90 2.45
C THR A 516 25.72 -16.11 2.04
N PRO A 517 24.81 -16.50 2.95
CA PRO A 517 23.42 -16.79 2.62
C PRO A 517 22.75 -15.49 2.18
N SER A 518 21.58 -15.54 1.55
CA SER A 518 20.85 -14.33 1.12
C SER A 518 21.53 -13.49 0.01
N THR A 519 22.78 -13.79 -0.39
CA THR A 519 23.53 -13.07 -1.44
C THR A 519 23.41 -13.68 -2.83
N TYR A 520 22.60 -14.72 -2.99
CA TYR A 520 22.47 -15.43 -4.26
C TYR A 520 21.08 -16.03 -4.47
N ASN A 521 20.73 -16.17 -5.74
CA ASN A 521 19.63 -17.01 -6.19
C ASN A 521 20.18 -18.37 -6.65
N LEU A 522 19.37 -19.42 -6.52
CA LEU A 522 19.68 -20.72 -7.09
C LEU A 522 19.19 -20.75 -8.53
N GLU A 523 20.09 -21.07 -9.45
CA GLU A 523 19.75 -21.29 -10.85
C GLU A 523 20.14 -22.70 -11.24
N GLU A 524 19.14 -23.50 -11.61
CA GLU A 524 19.35 -24.89 -12.02
C GLU A 524 20.02 -24.92 -13.39
N VAL A 525 21.11 -25.69 -13.49
CA VAL A 525 21.91 -25.84 -14.70
C VAL A 525 21.67 -27.21 -15.33
N ASP A 526 21.48 -28.24 -14.51
CA ASP A 526 21.30 -29.62 -14.98
C ASP A 526 20.52 -30.46 -13.95
N SER A 527 19.89 -31.54 -14.42
CA SER A 527 19.29 -32.56 -13.56
C SER A 527 19.55 -33.97 -14.08
N LYS A 528 19.93 -34.88 -13.19
CA LYS A 528 20.29 -36.27 -13.53
C LYS A 528 19.57 -37.26 -12.63
N GLN A 529 18.72 -38.07 -13.25
CA GLN A 529 18.05 -39.15 -12.54
C GLN A 529 19.07 -40.21 -12.08
N GLN A 530 19.02 -40.55 -10.80
CA GLN A 530 19.86 -41.57 -10.18
C GLN A 530 19.08 -42.85 -9.94
N ASN A 531 19.70 -43.98 -10.22
CA ASN A 531 19.16 -45.27 -9.83
C ASN A 531 19.47 -45.52 -8.35
N LEU A 532 18.62 -44.98 -7.47
CA LEU A 532 18.75 -45.16 -6.02
C LEU A 532 18.71 -46.63 -5.60
N GLN A 533 17.97 -47.48 -6.33
CA GLN A 533 17.94 -48.92 -6.08
C GLN A 533 19.29 -49.57 -6.35
N ALA A 534 19.99 -49.18 -7.41
CA ALA A 534 21.36 -49.67 -7.69
C ALA A 534 22.37 -49.27 -6.62
N LEU A 535 22.24 -48.08 -6.03
CA LEU A 535 23.09 -47.61 -4.93
C LEU A 535 22.80 -48.33 -3.59
N ALA A 536 21.55 -48.79 -3.41
CA ALA A 536 21.10 -49.53 -2.23
C ALA A 536 21.25 -51.07 -2.36
N LEU A 537 21.38 -51.61 -3.59
CA LEU A 537 21.36 -53.06 -3.86
C LEU A 537 22.52 -53.85 -3.25
N ASN A 538 23.63 -53.19 -2.91
CA ASN A 538 24.79 -53.81 -2.25
C ASN A 538 24.85 -53.55 -0.74
N ALA A 539 23.86 -52.85 -0.17
CA ALA A 539 23.81 -52.52 1.25
C ALA A 539 23.21 -53.68 2.07
N GLN A 540 23.88 -54.08 3.15
CA GLN A 540 23.40 -55.11 4.08
C GLN A 540 22.36 -54.58 5.07
N SER A 541 22.15 -53.27 5.12
CA SER A 541 21.17 -52.61 5.99
C SER A 541 20.65 -51.30 5.39
N GLY A 542 19.51 -50.82 5.88
CA GLY A 542 18.98 -49.51 5.50
C GLY A 542 19.90 -48.33 5.85
N TYR A 543 20.72 -48.47 6.91
CA TYR A 543 21.73 -47.48 7.27
C TYR A 543 22.83 -47.37 6.21
N GLU A 544 23.33 -48.51 5.73
CA GLU A 544 24.36 -48.58 4.70
C GLU A 544 23.84 -48.09 3.35
N ALA A 545 22.56 -48.35 3.03
CA ALA A 545 21.91 -47.78 1.86
C ALA A 545 21.84 -46.24 1.92
N SER A 546 21.45 -45.67 3.06
CA SER A 546 21.45 -44.21 3.26
C SER A 546 22.85 -43.61 3.17
N SER A 547 23.85 -44.27 3.77
CA SER A 547 25.25 -43.84 3.72
C SER A 547 25.81 -43.84 2.29
N ASN A 548 25.46 -44.84 1.47
CA ASN A 548 25.88 -44.89 0.06
C ASN A 548 25.28 -43.73 -0.76
N VAL A 549 24.01 -43.40 -0.52
CA VAL A 549 23.34 -42.26 -1.18
C VAL A 549 23.98 -40.95 -0.75
N GLU A 550 24.27 -40.79 0.54
CA GLU A 550 24.93 -39.60 1.08
C GLU A 550 26.35 -39.43 0.52
N HIS A 551 27.13 -40.51 0.45
CA HIS A 551 28.45 -40.49 -0.17
C HIS A 551 28.39 -40.10 -1.65
N LYS A 552 27.40 -40.61 -2.39
CA LYS A 552 27.21 -40.24 -3.81
C LYS A 552 26.88 -38.75 -3.95
N LEU A 553 25.96 -38.24 -3.12
CA LEU A 553 25.61 -36.81 -3.11
C LEU A 553 26.83 -35.95 -2.76
N GLN A 554 27.65 -36.34 -1.77
CA GLN A 554 28.87 -35.64 -1.39
C GLN A 554 29.91 -35.62 -2.53
N GLN A 555 30.09 -36.74 -3.25
CA GLN A 555 30.98 -36.80 -4.41
C GLN A 555 30.53 -35.85 -5.52
N GLU A 556 29.24 -35.88 -5.87
CA GLU A 556 28.65 -35.02 -6.91
C GLU A 556 28.74 -33.54 -6.50
N GLN A 557 28.47 -33.23 -5.23
CA GLN A 557 28.65 -31.89 -4.69
C GLN A 557 30.11 -31.41 -4.76
N GLN A 558 31.09 -32.26 -4.44
CA GLN A 558 32.50 -31.89 -4.53
C GLN A 558 32.94 -31.61 -5.97
N GLN A 559 32.54 -32.48 -6.90
CA GLN A 559 32.83 -32.29 -8.32
C GLN A 559 32.16 -31.02 -8.85
N TRP A 560 30.87 -30.85 -8.57
CA TRP A 560 30.11 -29.69 -9.04
C TRP A 560 30.63 -28.37 -8.46
N SER A 561 31.09 -28.35 -7.21
CA SER A 561 31.72 -27.16 -6.63
C SER A 561 32.97 -26.73 -7.39
N GLN A 562 33.80 -27.69 -7.85
CA GLN A 562 35.00 -27.39 -8.63
C GLN A 562 34.65 -26.91 -10.05
N GLU A 563 33.71 -27.59 -10.70
CA GLU A 563 33.22 -27.21 -12.03
C GLU A 563 32.57 -25.82 -12.01
N SER A 564 31.72 -25.56 -11.01
CA SER A 564 31.03 -24.27 -10.86
C SER A 564 31.99 -23.10 -10.71
N LEU A 565 33.02 -23.26 -9.87
CA LEU A 565 34.03 -22.22 -9.67
C LEU A 565 34.90 -22.03 -10.92
N ARG A 566 35.25 -23.12 -11.61
CA ARG A 566 36.08 -23.06 -12.83
C ARG A 566 35.35 -22.40 -14.00
N ASP A 567 34.11 -22.81 -14.23
CA ASP A 567 33.38 -22.49 -15.46
C ASP A 567 32.52 -21.23 -15.31
N TYR A 568 32.03 -20.92 -14.09
CA TYR A 568 31.15 -19.79 -13.83
C TYR A 568 31.70 -18.77 -12.83
N GLN A 569 32.82 -19.07 -12.14
CA GLN A 569 33.31 -18.26 -11.00
C GLN A 569 32.26 -18.10 -9.89
N GLN A 570 31.43 -19.13 -9.70
CA GLN A 570 30.34 -19.15 -8.74
C GLN A 570 30.39 -20.44 -7.92
N TYR A 571 29.80 -20.42 -6.73
CA TYR A 571 29.64 -21.63 -5.93
C TYR A 571 28.52 -22.51 -6.47
N GLY A 572 28.73 -23.83 -6.44
CA GLY A 572 27.75 -24.82 -6.85
C GLY A 572 26.99 -25.45 -5.68
N LEU A 573 25.75 -25.87 -5.90
CA LEU A 573 24.95 -26.69 -4.99
C LEU A 573 24.38 -27.88 -5.75
N VAL A 574 24.44 -29.07 -5.14
CA VAL A 574 23.76 -30.27 -5.63
C VAL A 574 22.73 -30.69 -4.59
N THR A 575 21.48 -30.86 -5.02
CA THR A 575 20.42 -31.42 -4.17
C THR A 575 19.93 -32.74 -4.73
N LEU A 576 19.40 -33.61 -3.86
CA LEU A 576 18.78 -34.87 -4.26
C LEU A 576 17.30 -34.82 -3.89
N GLU A 577 16.43 -34.83 -4.89
CA GLU A 577 14.98 -34.82 -4.71
C GLU A 577 14.35 -35.96 -5.51
N GLN A 578 13.59 -36.83 -4.84
CA GLN A 578 12.89 -37.96 -5.47
C GLN A 578 13.76 -38.85 -6.38
N GLY A 579 15.06 -38.98 -6.06
CA GLY A 579 16.00 -39.76 -6.86
C GLY A 579 16.62 -39.03 -8.05
N THR A 580 16.40 -37.72 -8.17
CA THR A 580 17.04 -36.87 -9.17
C THR A 580 18.05 -35.96 -8.48
N LEU A 581 19.28 -35.95 -9.00
CA LEU A 581 20.28 -34.95 -8.62
C LEU A 581 20.03 -33.68 -9.42
N HIS A 582 19.88 -32.55 -8.74
CA HIS A 582 19.74 -31.23 -9.35
C HIS A 582 21.00 -30.42 -9.08
N TYR A 583 21.55 -29.81 -10.12
CA TYR A 583 22.80 -29.07 -10.08
C TYR A 583 22.50 -27.59 -10.25
N TYR A 584 22.77 -26.81 -9.22
CA TYR A 584 22.51 -25.37 -9.18
C TYR A 584 23.80 -24.59 -9.15
N ARG A 585 23.81 -23.45 -9.84
CA ARG A 585 24.76 -22.37 -9.57
C ARG A 585 24.14 -21.39 -8.58
N LYS A 586 24.94 -20.90 -7.65
CA LYS A 586 24.57 -19.83 -6.71
C LYS A 586 24.85 -18.49 -7.37
N GLN A 587 23.92 -18.00 -8.19
CA GLN A 587 24.04 -16.76 -8.94
C GLN A 587 24.00 -15.56 -7.98
N PRO A 588 25.08 -14.74 -7.87
CA PRO A 588 25.07 -13.57 -7.00
C PRO A 588 23.94 -12.61 -7.38
N ILE A 589 23.27 -12.06 -6.36
CA ILE A 589 22.27 -11.01 -6.56
C ILE A 589 22.93 -9.62 -6.57
N SER A 590 22.22 -8.65 -7.16
CA SER A 590 22.59 -7.25 -7.17
C SER A 590 21.46 -6.44 -6.54
N SER A 591 21.83 -5.50 -5.67
CA SER A 591 20.91 -4.54 -5.05
C SER A 591 20.57 -3.35 -5.97
N ALA A 592 20.99 -3.35 -7.25
CA ALA A 592 20.76 -2.24 -8.16
C ALA A 592 19.27 -1.94 -8.39
N LEU A 593 18.42 -2.96 -8.51
CA LEU A 593 16.99 -2.77 -8.80
C LEU A 593 16.28 -1.92 -7.73
N CYS A 594 16.66 -2.07 -6.45
CA CYS A 594 16.02 -1.28 -5.40
C CYS A 594 16.42 0.19 -5.45
N GLY A 595 17.59 0.53 -6.01
CA GLY A 595 18.00 1.90 -6.29
C GLY A 595 17.09 2.60 -7.30
N LEU A 596 16.63 1.87 -8.34
CA LEU A 596 15.67 2.39 -9.30
C LEU A 596 14.32 2.71 -8.65
N ALA A 597 13.83 1.83 -7.78
CA ALA A 597 12.60 2.06 -7.02
C ALA A 597 12.75 3.23 -6.03
N GLN A 598 13.91 3.37 -5.38
CA GLN A 598 14.21 4.48 -4.47
C GLN A 598 14.16 5.82 -5.22
N GLU A 599 14.83 5.92 -6.37
CA GLU A 599 14.81 7.13 -7.21
C GLU A 599 13.40 7.49 -7.64
N ARG A 600 12.61 6.51 -8.07
CA ARG A 600 11.22 6.76 -8.46
C ARG A 600 10.39 7.31 -7.30
N MET A 601 10.50 6.70 -6.12
CA MET A 601 9.78 7.14 -4.94
C MET A 601 10.20 8.56 -4.53
N LYS A 602 11.51 8.85 -4.55
CA LYS A 602 12.04 10.19 -4.27
C LYS A 602 11.42 11.24 -5.20
N GLN A 603 11.41 10.99 -6.51
CA GLN A 603 10.85 11.90 -7.51
C GLN A 603 9.35 12.14 -7.29
N GLN A 604 8.58 11.10 -6.96
CA GLN A 604 7.15 11.26 -6.68
C GLN A 604 6.90 12.07 -5.41
N ALA A 605 7.70 11.83 -4.37
CA ALA A 605 7.64 12.60 -3.14
C ALA A 605 8.00 14.08 -3.37
N GLU A 606 9.02 14.36 -4.19
CA GLU A 606 9.42 15.73 -4.57
C GLU A 606 8.30 16.48 -5.29
N ILE A 607 7.60 15.80 -6.23
CA ILE A 607 6.43 16.37 -6.92
C ILE A 607 5.31 16.73 -5.92
N ALA A 608 5.12 15.91 -4.89
CA ALA A 608 4.17 16.17 -3.81
C ALA A 608 4.67 17.24 -2.80
N GLY A 609 5.90 17.75 -2.95
CA GLY A 609 6.47 18.82 -2.13
C GLY A 609 7.34 18.34 -0.96
N VAL A 610 7.67 17.05 -0.90
CA VAL A 610 8.70 16.54 0.02
C VAL A 610 10.06 17.09 -0.39
N LYS A 611 10.86 17.47 0.61
CA LYS A 611 12.23 17.93 0.41
C LYS A 611 13.18 16.87 0.91
N TRP A 612 14.35 16.75 0.30
CA TRP A 612 15.39 15.81 0.68
C TRP A 612 16.71 16.55 0.92
N GLU A 613 17.47 16.09 1.90
CA GLU A 613 18.86 16.47 2.12
C GLU A 613 19.73 15.61 1.20
N TYR A 614 20.04 16.11 0.00
CA TYR A 614 20.75 15.32 -1.02
C TYR A 614 22.13 14.83 -0.58
N ASP A 615 22.80 15.51 0.36
CA ASP A 615 24.09 15.06 0.92
C ASP A 615 23.96 13.79 1.76
N LEU A 616 22.76 13.50 2.27
CA LEU A 616 22.42 12.31 3.05
C LEU A 616 21.64 11.27 2.24
N TYR A 617 21.35 11.58 0.98
CA TYR A 617 20.62 10.69 0.07
C TYR A 617 21.60 9.71 -0.58
N HIS A 618 21.73 8.53 0.03
CA HIS A 618 22.56 7.46 -0.48
C HIS A 618 21.73 6.43 -1.23
N LEU A 619 22.24 5.96 -2.36
CA LEU A 619 21.65 4.86 -3.12
C LEU A 619 22.28 3.52 -2.69
N PRO A 620 21.66 2.38 -3.04
CA PRO A 620 22.30 1.08 -2.89
C PRO A 620 23.63 1.05 -3.64
N LYS A 621 24.65 0.45 -3.04
CA LYS A 621 26.01 0.45 -3.58
C LYS A 621 26.07 -0.10 -5.01
N ASP A 622 25.39 -1.22 -5.27
CA ASP A 622 25.39 -1.84 -6.60
C ASP A 622 24.62 -1.02 -7.66
N PHE A 623 23.90 0.04 -7.27
CA PHE A 623 23.29 0.99 -8.21
C PHE A 623 24.24 2.13 -8.60
N GLU A 624 25.18 2.47 -7.72
CA GLU A 624 26.16 3.54 -7.95
C GLU A 624 27.39 3.06 -8.74
N GLU A 625 27.72 1.77 -8.64
CA GLU A 625 28.78 1.07 -9.38
C GLU A 625 28.30 0.56 -10.76
#